data_AF-A0A1Q3U5H5-F1
#
_entry.id   AF-A0A1Q3U5H5-F1
#
_cell.length_a   1.000
_cell.length_b   1.000
_cell.length_c   1.000
_cell.angle_alpha   90.00
_cell.angle_beta   90.00
_cell.angle_gamma   90.00
#
_symmetry.space_group_name_H-M   'P 1'
#
loop_
_entity.id
_entity.type
_entity.pdbx_description
1 polymer ?
#
loop_
_entity_poly.entity_id
_entity_poly.type
_entity_poly.pdbx_seq_one_letter_code
_entity_poly.pdbx_strand_id
1 'polypeptide(L)'
;MLILIPGIINAQKPAVVKPYKVPQLQTYLSTYTDSTGISAQVATSLIAMPLKVTDAKKQDYKIMHYQLSFKKLGVREDEVTGKMIPTYTMSAEAFTKTPVSAIWIKTIQDLIKKGDELLFFDIIVKDAQGRVMYAPNIKFSIL
;
A
#
# COMPACT_ATOMS: atom_id res chain seq x y z
N MET A 1 -67.29 -15.59 26.54
CA MET A 1 -66.17 -16.06 27.38
C MET A 1 -64.93 -16.08 26.50
N LEU A 2 -64.03 -15.10 26.64
CA LEU A 2 -62.83 -14.95 25.80
C LEU A 2 -61.62 -15.40 26.64
N ILE A 3 -60.85 -16.38 26.15
CA ILE A 3 -59.65 -16.89 26.84
C ILE A 3 -58.42 -16.21 26.23
N LEU A 4 -57.69 -15.45 27.05
CA LEU A 4 -56.39 -14.85 26.72
C LEU A 4 -55.28 -15.87 27.06
N ILE A 5 -54.43 -16.22 26.09
CA ILE A 5 -53.20 -16.99 26.32
C ILE A 5 -52.02 -16.01 26.37
N PRO A 6 -51.26 -15.92 27.48
CA PRO A 6 -50.07 -15.09 27.52
C PRO A 6 -48.89 -15.80 26.82
N GLY A 7 -48.40 -15.17 25.75
CA GLY A 7 -47.17 -15.59 25.08
C GLY A 7 -45.94 -15.24 25.92
N ILE A 8 -45.04 -16.21 26.11
CA ILE A 8 -43.76 -16.01 26.79
C ILE A 8 -42.79 -15.36 25.80
N ILE A 9 -42.43 -14.10 26.05
CA ILE A 9 -41.39 -13.40 25.30
C ILE A 9 -40.04 -13.75 25.95
N ASN A 10 -39.25 -14.59 25.27
CA ASN A 10 -37.88 -14.86 25.70
C ASN A 10 -36.97 -13.71 25.27
N ALA A 11 -36.65 -12.80 26.19
CA ALA A 11 -35.71 -11.71 25.94
C ALA A 11 -34.28 -12.27 25.79
N GLN A 12 -33.79 -12.36 24.56
CA GLN A 12 -32.38 -12.66 24.29
C GLN A 12 -31.52 -11.50 24.81
N LYS A 13 -30.61 -11.80 25.75
CA LYS A 13 -29.61 -10.84 26.22
C LYS A 13 -28.82 -10.32 25.01
N PRO A 14 -28.61 -9.00 24.86
CA PRO A 14 -27.84 -8.46 23.76
C PRO A 14 -26.43 -9.06 23.81
N ALA A 15 -26.00 -9.66 22.70
CA ALA A 15 -24.66 -10.19 22.58
C ALA A 15 -23.65 -9.07 22.85
N VAL A 16 -22.76 -9.29 23.82
CA VAL A 16 -21.68 -8.36 24.13
C VAL A 16 -20.78 -8.29 22.89
N VAL A 17 -20.92 -7.23 22.10
CA VAL A 17 -20.07 -6.98 20.94
C VAL A 17 -18.68 -6.67 21.47
N LYS A 18 -17.76 -7.65 21.37
CA LYS A 18 -16.36 -7.39 21.70
C LYS A 18 -15.84 -6.31 20.75
N PRO A 19 -15.27 -5.19 21.26
CA PRO A 19 -14.75 -4.14 20.41
C PRO A 19 -13.66 -4.70 19.49
N TYR A 20 -13.75 -4.41 18.20
CA TYR A 20 -12.78 -4.88 17.21
C TYR A 20 -11.44 -4.18 17.42
N LYS A 21 -10.43 -4.94 17.79
CA LYS A 21 -9.05 -4.46 17.83
C LYS A 21 -8.47 -4.55 16.42
N VAL A 22 -8.11 -3.39 15.85
CA VAL A 22 -7.48 -3.32 14.53
C VAL A 22 -6.17 -4.12 14.56
N PRO A 23 -5.97 -5.09 13.65
CA PRO A 23 -4.74 -5.85 13.56
C PRO A 23 -3.57 -4.95 13.13
N GLN A 24 -2.37 -5.27 13.59
CA GLN A 24 -1.17 -4.64 13.07
C GLN A 24 -0.87 -5.22 11.69
N LEU A 25 -1.01 -4.39 10.67
CA LEU A 25 -0.79 -4.76 9.27
C LEU A 25 0.66 -4.50 8.87
N GLN A 26 1.13 -5.27 7.88
CA GLN A 26 2.42 -5.11 7.22
C GLN A 26 2.21 -5.17 5.72
N THR A 27 2.82 -4.23 5.01
CA THR A 27 2.77 -4.13 3.55
C THR A 27 4.11 -4.55 2.97
N TYR A 28 4.10 -5.31 1.88
CA TYR A 28 5.31 -5.79 1.23
C TYR A 28 5.15 -5.95 -0.27
N LEU A 29 6.29 -5.84 -0.95
CA LEU A 29 6.48 -6.29 -2.33
C LEU A 29 7.49 -7.44 -2.30
N SER A 30 7.03 -8.65 -2.65
CA SER A 30 7.81 -9.88 -2.46
C SER A 30 8.28 -10.03 -1.01
N THR A 31 9.58 -10.03 -0.72
CA THR A 31 10.15 -10.10 0.63
C THR A 31 10.52 -8.73 1.21
N TYR A 32 10.30 -7.65 0.46
CA TYR A 32 10.75 -6.31 0.83
C TYR A 32 9.66 -5.53 1.55
N THR A 33 10.07 -4.84 2.62
CA THR A 33 9.23 -3.99 3.46
C THR A 33 9.84 -2.59 3.54
N ASP A 34 9.18 -1.70 4.29
CA ASP A 34 9.45 -0.27 4.33
C ASP A 34 10.94 0.13 4.49
N SER A 35 11.27 1.32 3.97
CA SER A 35 12.53 2.04 4.19
C SER A 35 13.80 1.25 3.86
N THR A 36 13.73 0.36 2.86
CA THR A 36 14.90 -0.39 2.39
C THR A 36 15.57 0.35 1.24
N GLY A 37 16.87 0.59 1.36
CA GLY A 37 17.70 0.98 0.23
C GLY A 37 17.92 -0.24 -0.68
N ILE A 38 17.53 -0.14 -1.95
CA ILE A 38 17.63 -1.25 -2.92
C ILE A 38 18.38 -0.81 -4.17
N SER A 39 18.94 -1.76 -4.91
CA SER A 39 19.53 -1.46 -6.21
C SER A 39 18.44 -1.20 -7.26
N ALA A 40 18.79 -0.47 -8.32
CA ALA A 40 17.90 -0.24 -9.45
C ALA A 40 17.38 -1.57 -10.05
N GLN A 41 18.24 -2.58 -10.16
CA GLN A 41 17.88 -3.89 -10.69
C GLN A 41 16.84 -4.64 -9.82
N VAL A 42 16.95 -4.51 -8.50
CA VAL A 42 15.93 -5.05 -7.58
C VAL A 42 14.61 -4.31 -7.78
N ALA A 43 14.64 -2.98 -7.89
CA ALA A 43 13.43 -2.18 -8.10
C ALA A 43 12.71 -2.52 -9.43
N THR A 44 13.46 -2.69 -10.52
CA THR A 44 12.98 -3.16 -11.84
C THR A 44 12.24 -4.51 -11.74
N SER A 45 12.67 -5.38 -10.83
CA SER A 45 12.03 -6.68 -10.60
C SER A 45 10.81 -6.55 -9.68
N LEU A 46 10.91 -5.73 -8.63
CA LEU A 46 9.86 -5.56 -7.64
C LEU A 46 8.62 -4.84 -8.18
N ILE A 47 8.78 -3.89 -9.11
CA ILE A 47 7.64 -3.12 -9.63
C ILE A 47 6.62 -4.00 -10.36
N ALA A 48 7.04 -5.14 -10.90
CA ALA A 48 6.18 -6.12 -11.55
C ALA A 48 5.49 -7.07 -10.55
N MET A 49 5.84 -7.03 -9.27
CA MET A 49 5.28 -7.90 -8.24
C MET A 49 3.97 -7.32 -7.68
N PRO A 50 3.02 -8.18 -7.27
CA PRO A 50 1.83 -7.71 -6.60
C PRO A 50 2.18 -7.24 -5.18
N LEU A 51 1.76 -6.02 -4.85
CA LEU A 51 1.64 -5.52 -3.50
C LEU A 51 0.78 -6.48 -2.65
N LYS A 52 1.24 -6.79 -1.45
CA LYS A 52 0.54 -7.67 -0.50
C LYS A 52 0.50 -7.04 0.89
N VAL A 53 -0.54 -7.37 1.64
CA VAL A 53 -0.73 -6.90 3.02
C VAL A 53 -1.15 -8.08 3.89
N THR A 54 -0.44 -8.28 5.00
CA THR A 54 -0.78 -9.31 6.01
C THR A 54 -0.76 -8.76 7.42
N ASP A 55 -1.34 -9.50 8.35
CA ASP A 55 -1.16 -9.28 9.79
C ASP A 55 -0.08 -10.19 10.38
N ALA A 56 0.11 -10.11 11.71
CA ALA A 56 1.03 -10.99 12.45
C ALA A 56 0.70 -12.49 12.33
N LYS A 57 -0.53 -12.85 11.96
CA LYS A 57 -0.97 -14.24 11.75
C LYS A 57 -0.84 -14.68 10.29
N LYS A 58 -0.23 -13.86 9.43
CA LYS A 58 -0.10 -14.10 7.99
C LYS A 58 -1.46 -14.21 7.28
N GLN A 59 -2.49 -13.59 7.83
CA GLN A 59 -3.78 -13.47 7.16
C GLN A 59 -3.65 -12.47 6.01
N ASP A 60 -4.00 -12.88 4.79
CA ASP A 60 -4.01 -12.00 3.63
C ASP A 60 -5.20 -11.04 3.64
N TYR A 61 -4.95 -9.79 3.25
CA TYR A 61 -5.97 -8.77 3.07
C TYR A 61 -6.12 -8.37 1.60
N LYS A 62 -7.36 -8.15 1.17
CA LYS A 62 -7.65 -7.74 -0.21
C LYS A 62 -7.32 -6.26 -0.39
N ILE A 63 -6.44 -5.94 -1.34
CA ILE A 63 -6.17 -4.55 -1.72
C ILE A 63 -7.39 -3.96 -2.41
N MET A 64 -7.81 -2.79 -1.94
CA MET A 64 -8.92 -2.02 -2.50
C MET A 64 -8.41 -0.78 -3.24
N HIS A 65 -7.38 -0.13 -2.69
CA HIS A 65 -6.78 1.07 -3.26
C HIS A 65 -5.34 1.22 -2.77
N TYR A 66 -4.49 1.85 -3.58
CA TYR A 66 -3.20 2.40 -3.20
C TYR A 66 -2.75 3.42 -4.24
N GLN A 67 -1.76 4.24 -3.91
CA GLN A 67 -1.07 5.12 -4.85
C GLN A 67 0.39 4.71 -4.97
N LEU A 68 0.96 4.87 -6.17
CA LEU A 68 2.40 4.78 -6.40
C LEU A 68 2.90 6.16 -6.83
N SER A 69 3.95 6.63 -6.17
CA SER A 69 4.74 7.78 -6.60
C SER A 69 6.13 7.33 -7.04
N PHE A 70 6.60 7.85 -8.17
CA PHE A 70 7.96 7.71 -8.66
C PHE A 70 8.60 9.09 -8.71
N LYS A 71 9.56 9.30 -7.82
CA LYS A 71 10.36 10.52 -7.72
C LYS A 71 11.71 10.28 -8.38
N LYS A 72 11.97 11.03 -9.44
CA LYS A 72 13.16 10.90 -10.29
C LYS A 72 14.16 11.98 -9.94
N LEU A 73 15.38 11.57 -9.64
CA LEU A 73 16.53 12.47 -9.55
C LEU A 73 16.94 12.93 -10.95
N GLY A 74 17.08 14.23 -11.12
CA GLY A 74 17.73 14.88 -12.24
C GLY A 74 18.86 15.77 -11.74
N VAL A 75 19.57 16.37 -12.69
CA VAL A 75 20.58 17.38 -12.41
C VAL A 75 20.36 18.55 -13.36
N ARG A 76 20.53 19.77 -12.86
CA ARG A 76 20.53 21.00 -13.65
C ARG A 76 21.87 21.70 -13.45
N GLU A 77 22.40 22.30 -14.49
CA GLU A 77 23.57 23.17 -14.40
C GLU A 77 23.14 24.59 -13.99
N ASP A 78 23.82 25.15 -13.00
CA ASP A 78 23.72 26.55 -12.62
C ASP A 78 24.43 27.42 -13.67
N GLU A 79 23.68 28.32 -14.31
CA GLU A 79 24.18 29.12 -15.43
C GLU A 79 25.27 30.13 -15.04
N VAL A 80 25.42 30.44 -13.75
CA VAL A 80 26.43 31.40 -13.24
C VAL A 80 27.69 30.68 -12.77
N THR A 81 27.53 29.53 -12.11
CA THR A 81 28.63 28.83 -11.42
C THR A 81 29.09 27.56 -12.14
N GLY A 82 28.35 27.08 -13.15
CA GLY A 82 28.60 25.81 -13.84
C GLY A 82 28.44 24.58 -12.96
N LYS A 83 27.86 24.73 -11.76
CA LYS A 83 27.72 23.63 -10.79
C LYS A 83 26.46 22.82 -11.10
N MET A 84 26.58 21.50 -10.98
CA MET A 84 25.45 20.58 -11.09
C MET A 84 24.64 20.58 -9.78
N ILE A 85 23.38 20.99 -9.87
CA ILE A 85 22.42 21.05 -8.77
C ILE A 85 21.42 19.89 -8.94
N PRO A 86 21.24 19.03 -7.92
CA PRO A 86 20.18 18.02 -7.90
C PRO A 86 18.80 18.65 -8.02
N THR A 87 17.94 18.08 -8.87
CA THR A 87 16.53 18.44 -8.98
C THR A 87 15.68 17.18 -8.99
N TYR A 88 14.39 17.31 -8.64
CA TYR A 88 13.49 16.17 -8.61
C TYR A 88 12.23 16.44 -9.43
N THR A 89 11.80 15.41 -10.16
CA THR A 89 10.48 15.37 -10.78
C THR A 89 9.71 14.22 -10.16
N MET A 90 8.38 14.34 -10.08
CA MET A 90 7.53 13.31 -9.47
C MET A 90 6.33 13.04 -10.36
N SER A 91 6.01 11.76 -10.51
CA SER A 91 4.77 11.29 -11.11
C SER A 91 4.08 10.37 -10.12
N ALA A 92 2.75 10.40 -10.07
CA ALA A 92 1.98 9.52 -9.21
C ALA A 92 0.67 9.09 -9.87
N GLU A 93 0.22 7.88 -9.56
CA GLU A 93 -1.05 7.32 -10.03
C GLU A 93 -1.69 6.48 -8.92
N ALA A 94 -3.03 6.46 -8.91
CA ALA A 94 -3.84 5.64 -8.03
C ALA A 94 -4.25 4.33 -8.71
N PHE A 95 -4.23 3.24 -7.94
CA PHE A 95 -4.52 1.88 -8.40
C PHE A 95 -5.57 1.22 -7.52
N THR A 96 -6.44 0.43 -8.13
CA THR A 96 -7.43 -0.43 -7.46
C THR A 96 -7.13 -1.92 -7.63
N LYS A 97 -6.06 -2.24 -8.38
CA LYS A 97 -5.59 -3.58 -8.68
C LYS A 97 -4.06 -3.63 -8.57
N THR A 98 -3.55 -4.81 -8.30
CA THR A 98 -2.13 -5.07 -8.09
C THR A 98 -1.70 -6.25 -8.98
N PRO A 99 -0.53 -6.22 -9.66
CA PRO A 99 0.48 -5.15 -9.65
C PRO A 99 0.01 -3.86 -10.34
N VAL A 100 0.89 -2.85 -10.41
CA VAL A 100 0.63 -1.60 -11.14
C VAL A 100 0.46 -1.84 -12.65
N SER A 101 0.01 -0.83 -13.38
CA SER A 101 -0.24 -0.96 -14.83
C SER A 101 1.04 -1.26 -15.62
N ALA A 102 0.90 -1.90 -16.78
CA ALA A 102 2.03 -2.27 -17.63
C ALA A 102 2.87 -1.05 -18.05
N ILE A 103 2.23 0.12 -18.21
CA ILE A 103 2.90 1.39 -18.52
C ILE A 103 3.82 1.79 -17.37
N TRP A 104 3.36 1.70 -16.13
CA TRP A 104 4.17 2.00 -14.94
C TRP A 104 5.33 1.03 -14.77
N ILE A 105 5.08 -0.28 -14.96
CA ILE A 105 6.12 -1.31 -14.95
C ILE A 105 7.20 -0.93 -15.96
N LYS A 106 6.84 -0.75 -17.23
CA LYS A 106 7.79 -0.41 -18.30
C LYS A 106 8.52 0.91 -18.02
N THR A 107 7.81 1.96 -17.61
CA THR A 107 8.38 3.28 -17.31
C THR A 107 9.43 3.20 -16.22
N ILE A 108 9.15 2.48 -15.14
CA ILE A 108 10.11 2.31 -14.04
C ILE A 108 11.29 1.45 -14.49
N GLN A 109 11.04 0.33 -15.18
CA GLN A 109 12.11 -0.53 -15.68
C GLN A 109 13.07 0.18 -16.63
N ASP A 110 12.56 1.10 -17.47
CA ASP A 110 13.36 1.84 -18.44
C ASP A 110 14.13 3.02 -17.79
N LEU A 111 13.61 3.63 -16.73
CA LEU A 111 14.08 4.94 -16.24
C LEU A 111 14.68 4.95 -14.84
N ILE A 112 14.43 3.93 -14.02
CA ILE A 112 14.85 3.93 -12.62
C ILE A 112 16.37 3.85 -12.48
N LYS A 113 16.92 4.71 -11.63
CA LYS A 113 18.36 4.77 -11.37
C LYS A 113 18.65 5.17 -9.93
N LYS A 114 19.92 5.08 -9.55
CA LYS A 114 20.42 5.54 -8.26
C LYS A 114 19.98 6.97 -7.96
N GLY A 115 19.48 7.18 -6.74
CA GLY A 115 18.96 8.46 -6.25
C GLY A 115 17.47 8.70 -6.50
N ASP A 116 16.81 7.86 -7.29
CA ASP A 116 15.35 7.88 -7.43
C ASP A 116 14.67 7.27 -6.19
N GLU A 117 13.36 7.49 -6.04
CA GLU A 117 12.53 6.90 -4.98
C GLU A 117 11.20 6.36 -5.53
N LEU A 118 10.78 5.21 -5.02
CA LEU A 118 9.44 4.65 -5.20
C LEU A 118 8.70 4.68 -3.87
N LEU A 119 7.46 5.16 -3.86
CA LEU A 119 6.61 5.22 -2.68
C LEU A 119 5.24 4.65 -2.97
N PHE A 120 4.86 3.59 -2.26
CA PHE A 120 3.48 3.09 -2.24
C PHE A 120 2.81 3.60 -0.98
N PHE A 121 1.70 4.33 -1.14
CA PHE A 121 1.02 5.02 -0.05
C PHE A 121 -0.51 5.00 -0.22
N ASP A 122 -1.22 5.49 0.79
CA ASP A 122 -2.69 5.43 0.87
C ASP A 122 -3.25 4.02 0.62
N ILE A 123 -2.57 3.03 1.21
CA ILE A 123 -2.89 1.62 0.99
C ILE A 123 -4.12 1.27 1.82
N ILE A 124 -5.22 0.98 1.13
CA ILE A 124 -6.50 0.62 1.73
C ILE A 124 -6.79 -0.84 1.42
N VAL A 125 -7.07 -1.62 2.46
CA VAL A 125 -7.36 -3.04 2.36
C VAL A 125 -8.70 -3.40 3.01
N LYS A 126 -9.21 -4.57 2.64
CA LYS A 126 -10.46 -5.14 3.16
C LYS A 126 -10.22 -6.56 3.67
N ASP A 127 -10.78 -6.88 4.82
CA ASP A 127 -10.75 -8.25 5.36
C ASP A 127 -11.92 -9.11 4.88
N ALA A 128 -11.97 -10.37 5.32
CA ALA A 128 -13.01 -11.33 4.94
C ALA A 128 -14.41 -10.93 5.45
N GLN A 129 -14.51 -10.17 6.54
CA GLN A 129 -15.77 -9.64 7.09
C GLN A 129 -16.18 -8.33 6.42
N GLY A 130 -15.32 -7.79 5.57
CA GLY A 130 -15.54 -6.60 4.78
C GLY A 130 -15.20 -5.29 5.46
N ARG A 131 -14.48 -5.33 6.59
CA ARG A 131 -13.98 -4.13 7.26
C ARG A 131 -12.83 -3.54 6.46
N VAL A 132 -12.81 -2.22 6.35
CA VAL A 132 -11.80 -1.45 5.59
C VAL A 132 -10.79 -0.85 6.56
N MET A 133 -9.51 -0.92 6.20
CA MET A 133 -8.41 -0.46 7.06
C MET A 133 -7.29 0.14 6.20
N TYR A 134 -6.54 1.07 6.78
CA TYR A 134 -5.27 1.53 6.22
C TYR A 134 -4.14 0.55 6.57
N ALA A 135 -3.32 0.24 5.57
CA ALA A 135 -2.09 -0.51 5.74
C ALA A 135 -0.87 0.43 5.69
N PRO A 136 0.28 0.06 6.28
CA PRO A 136 1.48 0.88 6.25
C PRO A 136 1.97 1.17 4.82
N ASN A 137 2.54 2.34 4.60
CA ASN A 137 3.22 2.69 3.35
C ASN A 137 4.52 1.89 3.21
N ILE A 138 5.04 1.80 1.99
CA ILE A 138 6.39 1.28 1.72
C ILE A 138 7.16 2.24 0.83
N LYS A 139 8.35 2.63 1.27
CA LYS A 139 9.28 3.45 0.49
C LYS A 139 10.55 2.68 0.12
N PHE A 140 10.96 2.77 -1.13
CA PHE A 140 12.24 2.29 -1.62
C PHE A 140 13.09 3.44 -2.12
N SER A 141 14.28 3.60 -1.54
CA SER A 141 15.29 4.54 -2.02
C SER A 141 16.31 3.77 -2.86
N ILE A 142 16.61 4.27 -4.06
CA ILE A 142 17.50 3.56 -4.99
C ILE A 142 18.96 3.93 -4.72
N LEU A 143 19.79 2.95 -4.35
CA LEU A 143 21.19 3.13 -3.93
C LEU A 143 22.22 2.82 -5.02
#